data_AF-A0A380BBL2-F1
#
_entry.id   AF-A0A380BBL2-F1
#
_cell.length_a   1.000
_cell.length_b   1.000
_cell.length_c   1.000
_cell.angle_alpha   90.00
_cell.angle_beta   90.00
_cell.angle_gamma   90.00
#
_symmetry.space_group_name_H-M   'P 1'
#
loop_
_entity.id
_entity.type
_entity.pdbx_description
1 polymer ?
#
loop_
_entity_poly.entity_id
_entity_poly.type
_entity_poly.pdbx_seq_one_letter_code
_entity_poly.pdbx_strand_id
1 'polypeptide(L)' 'MIQSLRIVEDVLENSSHQRWHFEVILDDKKYEGYYKDDDVDWFQMQPDQDNHAMPLEQLEDEVKRRINEWLSTLQ' A
#
# COMPACT_ATOMS: atom_id res chain seq x y z
N MET A 1 -5.59 7.13 -11.56
CA MET A 1 -6.12 5.74 -11.34
C MET A 1 -4.95 4.82 -11.00
N ILE A 2 -5.13 3.82 -10.12
CA ILE A 2 -4.06 2.86 -9.81
C ILE A 2 -3.79 1.97 -11.02
N GLN A 3 -2.55 1.99 -11.49
CA GLN A 3 -2.09 1.20 -12.64
C GLN A 3 -1.52 -0.14 -12.19
N SER A 4 -0.80 -0.16 -11.07
CA SER A 4 -0.14 -1.34 -10.53
C SER A 4 -0.07 -1.23 -9.00
N LEU A 5 -0.25 -2.37 -8.32
CA LEU A 5 0.07 -2.54 -6.91
C LEU A 5 0.90 -3.82 -6.78
N ARG A 6 2.05 -3.72 -6.13
CA ARG A 6 2.92 -4.85 -5.79
C ARG A 6 3.07 -4.91 -4.29
N ILE A 7 3.03 -6.12 -3.74
CA ILE A 7 3.21 -6.36 -2.31
C ILE A 7 4.52 -7.12 -2.17
N VAL A 8 5.43 -6.56 -1.38
CA VAL A 8 6.72 -7.15 -1.05
C VAL A 8 6.64 -7.60 0.40
N GLU A 9 6.78 -8.90 0.60
CA GLU A 9 6.93 -9.48 1.94
C GLU A 9 8.17 -8.89 2.62
N ASP A 10 7.95 -8.09 3.66
CA ASP A 10 9.00 -7.78 4.63
C ASP A 10 8.89 -8.83 5.73
N VAL A 11 9.53 -9.97 5.50
CA VAL A 11 9.62 -11.08 6.45
C VAL A 11 10.53 -10.65 7.60
N LEU A 12 10.04 -9.76 8.47
CA LEU A 12 10.52 -9.67 9.84
C LEU A 12 9.94 -10.87 10.60
N GLU A 13 10.48 -12.04 10.28
CA GLU A 13 10.39 -13.27 11.07
C GLU A 13 10.62 -12.90 12.54
N ASN A 14 9.59 -13.07 13.38
CA ASN A 14 9.60 -13.06 14.86
C ASN A 14 8.95 -11.90 15.63
N SER A 15 7.95 -11.17 15.13
CA SER A 15 7.19 -10.33 16.08
C SER A 15 5.73 -10.14 15.71
N SER A 16 4.92 -9.86 16.74
CA SER A 16 3.52 -9.39 16.71
C SER A 16 3.30 -8.07 15.95
N HIS A 17 4.21 -7.71 15.04
CA HIS A 17 4.27 -6.45 14.31
C HIS A 17 4.60 -6.73 12.83
N GLN A 18 4.00 -7.77 12.24
CA GLN A 18 4.15 -8.04 10.80
C GLN A 18 3.65 -6.83 10.00
N ARG A 19 4.46 -6.38 9.03
CA ARG A 19 4.14 -5.28 8.12
C ARG A 19 4.40 -5.73 6.70
N TRP A 20 3.63 -5.20 5.75
CA TRP A 20 3.78 -5.52 4.34
C TRP A 20 4.23 -4.28 3.61
N HIS A 21 5.40 -4.34 2.97
CA HIS A 21 5.81 -3.26 2.08
C HIS A 21 4.96 -3.36 0.81
N PHE A 22 4.44 -2.23 0.33
CA PHE A 22 3.78 -2.16 -0.97
C PHE A 22 4.39 -1.07 -1.85
N GLU A 23 4.29 -1.28 -3.16
CA GLU A 23 4.59 -0.30 -4.18
C GLU A 23 3.34 -0.08 -5.04
N VAL A 24 2.92 1.16 -5.22
CA VAL A 24 1.78 1.51 -6.05
C VAL A 24 2.20 2.50 -7.15
N ILE A 25 1.70 2.28 -8.36
CA ILE A 25 1.84 3.24 -9.46
C ILE A 25 0.51 3.96 -9.63
N LEU A 26 0.52 5.27 -9.37
CA LEU A 26 -0.61 6.19 -9.51
C LEU A 26 -0.22 7.31 -10.46
N ASP A 27 -0.96 7.46 -11.56
CA ASP A 27 -0.73 8.48 -12.59
C ASP A 27 0.75 8.56 -13.03
N ASP A 28 1.31 7.40 -13.41
CA ASP A 28 2.70 7.18 -13.85
C ASP A 28 3.78 7.51 -12.80
N LYS A 29 3.40 7.78 -11.55
CA LYS A 29 4.32 7.98 -10.42
C LYS A 29 4.29 6.79 -9.48
N LYS A 30 5.46 6.44 -8.93
CA LYS A 30 5.64 5.36 -7.97
C LYS A 30 5.57 5.92 -6.54
N TYR A 31 4.74 5.30 -5.72
CA TYR A 31 4.66 5.54 -4.28
C TYR A 31 4.89 4.22 -3.54
N GLU A 32 5.41 4.32 -2.33
CA GLU A 32 5.80 3.18 -1.50
C GLU A 32 5.35 3.43 -0.06
N GLY A 33 5.04 2.35 0.66
CA GLY A 33 4.58 2.44 2.04
C GLY A 33 4.50 1.08 2.73
N TYR A 34 4.18 1.11 4.02
CA TYR A 34 3.88 -0.08 4.79
C TYR A 34 2.38 -0.21 5.03
N TYR A 35 1.90 -1.46 5.00
CA TYR A 35 0.59 -1.83 5.49
C TYR A 35 0.70 -2.63 6.78
N LYS A 36 -0.06 -2.23 7.80
CA LYS A 36 -0.12 -2.89 9.12
C LYS A 36 -1.45 -2.60 9.79
N ASP A 37 -2.07 -3.61 10.41
CA ASP A 37 -3.26 -3.42 11.26
C ASP A 37 -4.39 -2.59 10.60
N ASP A 38 -4.64 -2.83 9.31
CA ASP A 38 -5.61 -2.08 8.47
C ASP A 38 -5.27 -0.61 8.21
N ASP A 39 -4.01 -0.24 8.40
CA ASP A 39 -3.49 1.11 8.18
C ASP A 39 -2.38 1.16 7.12
N VAL A 40 -2.25 2.33 6.48
CA VAL A 40 -1.29 2.61 5.41
C VAL A 40 -0.35 3.73 5.86
N ASP A 41 0.93 3.41 5.99
CA ASP A 41 1.99 4.36 6.29
C ASP A 41 2.81 4.64 5.02
N TRP A 42 2.59 5.80 4.40
CA TRP A 42 3.37 6.24 3.24
C TRP A 42 4.82 6.60 3.61
N PHE A 43 5.74 6.36 2.68
CA PHE A 43 7.13 6.84 2.80
C PHE A 43 7.24 8.36 2.57
N GLN A 44 8.47 8.85 2.38
CA GLN A 44 8.75 10.28 2.25
C GLN A 44 8.01 10.95 1.07
N MET A 45 7.76 10.21 0.00
CA MET A 45 6.94 10.68 -1.14
C MET A 45 5.51 10.22 -0.90
N GLN A 46 4.65 11.16 -0.50
CA GLN A 46 3.25 10.88 -0.22
C GLN A 46 2.36 11.27 -1.41
N PRO A 47 1.34 10.48 -1.76
CA PRO A 47 0.47 10.79 -2.91
C PRO A 47 -0.27 12.12 -2.80
N ASP A 48 -0.58 12.59 -1.59
CA ASP A 48 -1.25 13.88 -1.36
C ASP A 48 -0.37 15.12 -1.66
N GLN A 49 0.94 14.93 -1.84
CA GLN A 49 1.86 15.97 -2.27
C GLN A 49 1.71 16.30 -3.78
N ASP A 50 0.99 15.47 -4.52
CA ASP A 50 0.79 15.57 -5.96
C ASP A 50 -0.69 15.75 -6.33
N ASN A 51 -0.94 16.40 -7.47
CA ASN A 51 -2.30 16.63 -7.96
C ASN A 51 -2.84 15.43 -8.74
N HIS A 52 -3.24 14.39 -8.02
CA HIS A 52 -3.88 13.21 -8.60
C HIS A 52 -5.38 13.40 -8.78
N ALA A 53 -5.93 12.72 -9.79
CA ALA A 53 -7.37 12.67 -9.99
C ALA A 53 -8.08 11.80 -8.92
N MET A 54 -7.35 10.88 -8.30
CA MET A 54 -7.81 10.00 -7.23
C MET A 54 -7.47 10.65 -5.88
N PRO A 55 -8.44 10.93 -5.00
CA PRO A 55 -8.19 11.37 -3.63
C PRO A 55 -7.38 10.36 -2.82
N LEU A 56 -6.58 10.84 -1.87
CA LEU A 56 -5.75 9.99 -0.99
C LEU A 56 -6.57 8.91 -0.28
N GLU A 57 -7.72 9.26 0.29
CA GLU A 57 -8.61 8.32 0.99
C GLU A 57 -9.05 7.16 0.08
N GLN A 58 -9.43 7.46 -1.17
CA GLN A 58 -9.83 6.42 -2.13
C GLN A 58 -8.64 5.54 -2.57
N LEU A 59 -7.45 6.13 -2.64
CA LEU A 59 -6.23 5.39 -2.92
C LEU A 59 -5.91 4.43 -1.77
N GLU A 60 -5.97 4.90 -0.53
CA GLU A 60 -5.71 4.09 0.66
C GLU A 60 -6.72 2.96 0.80
N ASP A 61 -8.01 3.23 0.64
CA ASP A 61 -9.05 2.19 0.66
C ASP A 61 -8.79 1.09 -0.37
N GLU A 62 -8.40 1.48 -1.58
CA GLU A 62 -8.12 0.52 -2.66
C GLU A 62 -6.82 -0.26 -2.42
N VAL A 63 -5.78 0.37 -1.85
CA VAL A 63 -4.56 -0.31 -1.42
C VAL A 63 -4.87 -1.32 -0.32
N LYS A 64 -5.57 -0.91 0.74
CA LYS A 64 -6.00 -1.77 1.86
C LYS A 64 -6.82 -2.95 1.37
N ARG A 65 -7.82 -2.70 0.53
CA ARG A 65 -8.67 -3.75 -0.07
C ARG A 65 -7.84 -4.80 -0.80
N ARG A 66 -6.95 -4.38 -1.71
CA ARG A 66 -6.13 -5.31 -2.51
C ARG A 66 -5.13 -6.08 -1.67
N ILE A 67 -4.54 -5.45 -0.66
CA ILE A 67 -3.63 -6.15 0.27
C ILE A 67 -4.42 -7.18 1.08
N ASN A 68 -5.57 -6.83 1.65
CA ASN A 68 -6.42 -7.77 2.39
C ASN A 68 -6.91 -8.94 1.52
N GLU A 69 -7.28 -8.68 0.27
CA GLU A 69 -7.60 -9.73 -0.71
C GLU A 69 -6.43 -10.67 -0.93
N TRP A 70 -5.23 -10.12 -1.15
CA TRP A 70 -4.03 -10.93 -1.34
C TRP A 70 -3.68 -11.73 -0.08
N LEU A 71 -3.78 -11.14 1.12
CA LEU A 71 -3.57 -11.85 2.40
C LEU A 71 -4.53 -13.02 2.58
N SER A 72 -5.78 -12.88 2.14
CA SER A 72 -6.77 -13.97 2.16
C SER A 72 -6.40 -15.14 1.24
N THR A 73 -5.53 -14.93 0.25
CA THR A 73 -5.02 -16.01 -0.63
C THR A 73 -3.83 -16.76 -0.05
N LEU A 74 -3.22 -16.25 1.03
CA LEU A 74 -2.09 -16.90 1.72
C LEU A 74 -2.53 -17.87 2.82
N GLN A 75 -3.83 -17.91 3.16
CA GLN A 75 -4.44 -18.84 4.13
C GLN A 75 -4.97 -20.11 3.46
#